data_AF-A0A7K4AB41-F1
#
_entry.id   AF-A0A7K4AB41-F1
#
_cell.length_a   1.000
_cell.length_b   1.000
_cell.length_c   1.000
_cell.angle_alpha   90.00
_cell.angle_beta   90.00
_cell.angle_gamma   90.00
#
_symmetry.space_group_name_H-M   'P 1'
#
loop_
_entity.id
_entity.type
_entity.pdbx_description
1 polymer ?
#
loop_
_entity_poly.entity_id
_entity_poly.type
_entity_poly.pdbx_seq_one_letter_code
_entity_poly.pdbx_strand_id
1 'polypeptide(L)'
;MQRKAILLSVVGLFSRRKKDSAKLTDEQGIFIRCPACHKELHKTMQRCPYCSSFLEVTCSNCDRSTNRSLSRCPYCGSTLKK
;
A
#
# COMPACT_ATOMS: atom_id res chain seq x y z
N MET A 1 50.55 -20.44 -34.66
CA MET A 1 49.92 -19.68 -35.75
C MET A 1 48.74 -18.90 -35.18
N GLN A 2 48.97 -17.60 -34.93
CA GLN A 2 48.10 -16.68 -34.20
C GLN A 2 46.80 -16.41 -34.97
N ARG A 3 45.64 -16.64 -34.35
CA ARG A 3 44.31 -16.38 -34.95
C ARG A 3 43.79 -15.01 -34.49
N LYS A 4 43.75 -14.11 -35.47
CA LYS A 4 42.77 -13.05 -35.74
C LYS A 4 42.44 -12.06 -34.61
N ALA A 5 42.85 -10.83 -34.87
CA ALA A 5 42.29 -9.61 -34.33
C ALA A 5 40.77 -9.55 -34.59
N ILE A 6 39.99 -9.26 -33.55
CA ILE A 6 38.61 -8.80 -33.65
C ILE A 6 38.53 -7.51 -32.85
N LEU A 7 38.39 -6.42 -33.60
CA LEU A 7 38.02 -5.09 -33.14
C LEU A 7 36.66 -5.19 -32.44
N LEU A 8 36.60 -4.91 -31.13
CA LEU A 8 35.35 -4.56 -30.47
C LEU A 8 35.53 -3.22 -29.79
N SER A 9 35.19 -2.19 -30.57
CA SER A 9 34.78 -0.87 -30.11
C SER A 9 33.72 -1.03 -29.03
N VAL A 10 34.11 -0.93 -27.76
CA VAL A 10 33.18 -0.63 -26.67
C VAL A 10 33.36 0.82 -26.27
N VAL A 11 32.82 1.68 -27.12
CA VAL A 11 32.48 3.06 -26.79
C VAL A 11 31.63 3.03 -25.52
N GLY A 12 32.04 3.82 -24.53
CA GLY A 12 31.36 3.95 -23.25
C GLY A 12 29.94 4.49 -23.40
N LEU A 13 29.17 4.35 -22.31
CA LEU A 13 27.96 5.08 -21.89
C LEU A 13 27.05 4.12 -21.11
N PHE A 14 27.54 3.59 -19.97
CA PHE A 14 26.62 3.05 -18.98
C PHE A 14 26.27 4.14 -17.97
N SER A 15 25.36 4.99 -18.43
CA SER A 15 24.69 6.02 -17.64
C SER A 15 24.10 5.43 -16.36
N ARG A 16 24.50 6.02 -15.24
CA ARG A 16 23.83 5.89 -13.94
C ARG A 16 22.33 6.11 -14.10
N ARG A 17 21.51 5.09 -13.86
CA ARG A 17 20.15 5.29 -13.35
C ARG A 17 20.10 4.87 -11.89
N LYS A 18 20.23 5.88 -11.02
CA LYS A 18 19.44 5.88 -9.78
C LYS A 18 17.98 5.85 -10.20
N LYS A 19 17.22 4.87 -9.72
CA LYS A 19 15.77 5.00 -9.63
C LYS A 19 15.36 4.62 -8.23
N ASP A 20 15.09 5.69 -7.50
CA ASP A 20 14.42 5.78 -6.23
C ASP A 20 13.20 4.86 -6.18
N SER A 21 13.02 4.19 -5.07
CA SER A 21 11.86 4.38 -4.19
C SER A 21 11.69 3.14 -3.33
N ALA A 22 12.02 3.33 -2.06
CA ALA A 22 11.63 2.53 -0.91
C ALA A 22 10.39 1.66 -1.14
N LYS A 23 10.61 0.38 -1.43
CA LYS A 23 9.61 -0.67 -1.17
C LYS A 23 9.86 -1.15 0.26
N LEU A 24 9.66 -0.25 1.23
CA LEU A 24 9.77 -0.58 2.63
C LEU A 24 8.50 -1.35 3.02
N THR A 25 8.73 -2.61 3.43
CA THR A 25 7.83 -3.48 4.20
C THR A 25 6.50 -3.86 3.54
N ASP A 26 6.55 -4.92 2.72
CA ASP A 26 5.48 -5.90 2.58
C ASP A 26 5.68 -7.00 3.64
N GLU A 27 5.65 -6.63 4.91
CA GLU A 27 5.64 -7.61 6.00
C GLU A 27 4.38 -7.39 6.83
N GLN A 28 3.25 -7.78 6.25
CA GLN A 28 1.93 -7.84 6.87
C GLN A 28 1.18 -6.49 6.90
N GLY A 29 0.12 -6.39 6.09
CA GLY A 29 -0.84 -5.28 6.04
C GLY A 29 -1.72 -5.15 7.29
N ILE A 30 -1.07 -4.98 8.45
CA ILE A 30 -1.69 -4.79 9.75
C ILE A 30 -1.80 -3.29 10.08
N PHE A 31 -1.11 -2.41 9.35
CA PHE A 31 -1.26 -0.97 9.50
C PHE A 31 -2.19 -0.38 8.42
N ILE A 32 -3.10 0.49 8.83
CA ILE A 32 -4.04 1.23 7.98
C ILE A 32 -3.93 2.73 8.26
N ARG A 33 -4.26 3.56 7.27
CA ARG A 33 -4.34 5.01 7.45
C ARG A 33 -5.75 5.42 7.84
N CYS A 34 -5.86 6.25 8.88
CA CYS A 34 -7.14 6.80 9.28
C CYS A 34 -7.75 7.62 8.14
N PRO A 35 -9.00 7.37 7.72
CA PRO A 35 -9.64 8.17 6.67
C PRO A 35 -9.97 9.60 7.11
N ALA A 36 -9.95 9.90 8.41
CA ALA A 36 -10.25 11.23 8.94
C ALA A 36 -9.00 12.11 9.12
N CYS A 37 -7.92 11.55 9.68
CA CYS A 37 -6.69 12.31 9.99
C CYS A 37 -5.45 11.83 9.24
N HIS A 38 -5.58 10.80 8.38
CA HIS A 38 -4.51 10.21 7.57
C HIS A 38 -3.30 9.63 8.33
N LYS A 39 -3.34 9.60 9.66
CA LYS A 39 -2.30 8.97 10.50
C LYS A 39 -2.33 7.44 10.40
N GLU A 40 -1.16 6.85 10.59
CA GLU A 40 -0.97 5.41 10.55
C GLU A 40 -1.40 4.78 11.88
N LEU A 41 -2.17 3.69 11.77
CA LEU A 41 -2.83 3.02 12.88
C LEU A 41 -2.82 1.53 12.66
N HIS A 42 -2.86 0.77 13.74
CA HIS A 42 -3.02 -0.67 13.66
C HIS A 42 -4.47 -1.04 13.28
N LYS A 43 -4.65 -2.00 12.38
CA LYS A 43 -5.93 -2.45 11.83
C LYS A 43 -6.84 -3.09 12.88
N THR A 44 -6.28 -3.55 14.00
CA THR A 44 -7.04 -4.08 15.14
C THR A 44 -7.67 -2.97 15.99
N MET A 45 -7.32 -1.69 15.75
CA MET A 45 -7.84 -0.57 16.51
C MET A 45 -9.23 -0.18 16.01
N GLN A 46 -10.22 -0.21 16.90
CA GLN A 46 -11.58 0.23 16.58
C GLN A 46 -11.73 1.75 16.54
N ARG A 47 -10.85 2.47 17.24
CA ARG A 47 -10.87 3.92 17.39
C ARG A 47 -9.48 4.52 17.20
N CYS A 48 -9.40 5.65 16.51
CA CYS A 48 -8.17 6.38 16.31
C CYS A 48 -7.78 7.15 17.60
N PRO A 49 -6.58 6.96 18.19
CA PRO A 49 -6.11 7.73 19.34
C PRO A 49 -5.78 9.19 19.02
N TYR A 50 -5.60 9.54 17.73
CA TYR A 50 -5.21 10.89 17.33
C TYR A 50 -6.40 11.79 17.00
N CYS A 51 -7.49 11.23 16.47
CA CYS A 51 -8.68 12.00 16.08
C CYS A 51 -9.99 11.48 16.69
N SER A 52 -9.92 10.41 17.49
CA SER A 52 -11.06 9.78 18.16
C SER A 52 -12.14 9.20 17.23
N SER A 53 -11.92 9.17 15.91
CA SER A 53 -12.85 8.58 14.94
C SER A 53 -12.88 7.05 15.01
N PHE A 54 -14.04 6.47 14.77
CA PHE A 54 -14.23 5.02 14.67
C PHE A 54 -13.74 4.49 13.32
N LEU A 55 -12.88 3.47 13.36
CA LEU A 55 -12.37 2.76 12.18
C LEU A 55 -13.21 1.54 11.82
N GLU A 56 -13.96 0.98 12.77
CA GLU A 56 -14.96 -0.04 12.50
C GLU A 56 -16.30 0.63 12.15
N VAL A 57 -16.99 0.08 11.15
CA VAL A 57 -18.32 0.52 10.73
C VAL A 57 -19.21 -0.69 10.52
N THR A 58 -20.45 -0.62 11.01
CA THR A 58 -21.47 -1.62 10.74
C THR A 58 -22.14 -1.31 9.42
N CYS A 59 -22.18 -2.28 8.51
CA CYS A 59 -22.87 -2.12 7.24
C CYS A 59 -24.38 -2.14 7.45
N SER A 60 -25.09 -1.05 7.13
CA SER A 60 -26.56 -0.96 7.26
C SER A 60 -27.36 -1.88 6.32
N ASN A 61 -26.69 -2.63 5.44
CA ASN A 61 -27.33 -3.53 4.49
C ASN A 61 -27.23 -5.01 4.90
N CYS A 62 -26.18 -5.39 5.63
CA CYS A 62 -25.95 -6.77 6.05
C CYS A 62 -25.64 -6.93 7.55
N ASP A 63 -25.69 -5.82 8.29
CA ASP A 63 -25.49 -5.70 9.74
C ASP A 63 -24.18 -6.29 10.27
N ARG A 64 -23.19 -6.51 9.39
CA ARG A 64 -21.85 -6.96 9.78
C ARG A 64 -20.91 -5.79 10.01
N SER A 65 -20.03 -5.93 11.00
CA SER A 65 -18.94 -4.99 11.22
C SER A 65 -17.84 -5.20 10.18
N THR A 66 -17.29 -4.09 9.70
CA THR A 66 -16.22 -4.07 8.71
C THR A 66 -15.38 -2.80 8.87
N ASN A 67 -14.31 -2.69 8.10
CA ASN A 67 -13.39 -1.56 8.22
C ASN A 67 -13.88 -0.35 7.41
N ARG A 68 -13.97 0.83 8.04
CA ARG A 68 -14.35 2.10 7.43
C ARG A 68 -13.37 2.57 6.35
N SER A 69 -12.16 2.00 6.30
CA SER A 69 -11.20 2.25 5.23
C SER A 69 -11.63 1.62 3.91
N LEU A 70 -12.51 0.61 3.95
CA LEU A 70 -13.05 -0.02 2.74
C LEU A 70 -14.16 0.84 2.14
N SER A 71 -14.14 0.98 0.82
CA SER A 71 -15.23 1.67 0.10
C SER A 71 -16.48 0.80 -0.07
N ARG A 72 -16.33 -0.53 -0.01
CA ARG A 72 -17.41 -1.50 -0.18
C ARG A 72 -17.34 -2.60 0.87
N CYS A 73 -18.51 -3.10 1.28
CA CYS A 73 -18.63 -4.20 2.20
C CYS A 73 -18.16 -5.51 1.53
N PRO A 74 -17.23 -6.28 2.11
CA PRO A 74 -16.78 -7.55 1.55
C PRO A 74 -17.83 -8.67 1.64
N TYR A 75 -18.86 -8.48 2.47
CA TYR A 75 -19.89 -9.49 2.69
C TYR A 75 -21.08 -9.36 1.74
N CYS A 76 -21.54 -8.13 1.47
CA CYS A 76 -22.71 -7.89 0.61
C CYS A 76 -22.43 -7.03 -0.62
N GLY A 77 -21.22 -6.48 -0.76
CA GLY A 77 -20.84 -5.65 -1.91
C GLY A 77 -21.43 -4.23 -1.90
N SER A 78 -22.23 -3.87 -0.89
CA SER A 78 -22.80 -2.52 -0.77
C SER A 78 -21.72 -1.47 -0.52
N THR A 79 -21.97 -0.22 -0.93
CA THR A 79 -21.04 0.90 -0.68
C THR A 79 -21.16 1.35 0.76
N LEU A 80 -20.04 1.37 1.50
CA LEU A 80 -20.00 1.84 2.88
C LEU A 80 -20.02 3.37 2.87
N LYS A 81 -21.04 3.96 3.49
CA LYS A 81 -21.09 5.42 3.66
C LYS A 81 -20.06 5.83 4.72
N LYS A 82 -19.18 6.75 4.32
CA LYS A 82 -17.99 7.16 5.06
C LYS A 82 -18.25 8.24 6.08
#